data_AF-A0A947ZP91-F1
#
_entry.id   AF-A0A947ZP91-F1
#
_cell.length_a   1.000
_cell.length_b   1.000
_cell.length_c   1.000
_cell.angle_alpha   90.00
_cell.angle_beta   90.00
_cell.angle_gamma   90.00
#
_symmetry.space_group_name_H-M   'P 1'
#
loop_
_entity.id
_entity.type
_entity.pdbx_description
1 polymer ?
#
loop_
_entity_poly.entity_id
_entity_poly.type
_entity_poly.pdbx_seq_one_letter_code
_entity_poly.pdbx_strand_id
1 'polypeptide(L)'
;MINLKINYSVEDEVNRIMFVVEKINWYKENGYKLWLPEYFSSENPDFKNPEYIKKTILKEYNEDDYKKQEKHIIDKLPIISAVLEKFFSEVSIKPLNEYGVNLTKYGTGGSYHSPDRLTINIKACPESALARNIIHEIIHLAIQEWIVKYEVNHGTKERIVDLAFEKVAPELNKIFRVPADAESIDKVFEENYPNIETVLEKLGK
;
A
#
# COMPACT_ATOMS: atom_id res chain seq x y z
N MET A 1 -3.57 -15.92 13.15
CA MET A 1 -3.23 -14.54 13.52
C MET A 1 -2.14 -14.04 12.59
N ILE A 2 -2.37 -12.92 11.92
CA ILE A 2 -1.39 -12.30 11.03
C ILE A 2 -0.27 -11.67 11.89
N ASN A 3 0.99 -11.85 11.50
CA ASN A 3 2.13 -11.24 12.17
C ASN A 3 2.67 -10.06 11.34
N LEU A 4 2.88 -8.92 11.98
CA LEU A 4 3.43 -7.71 11.36
C LEU A 4 4.76 -7.36 12.02
N LYS A 5 5.82 -7.25 11.20
CA LYS A 5 7.13 -6.76 11.64
C LYS A 5 7.31 -5.31 11.23
N ILE A 6 7.18 -4.40 12.19
CA ILE A 6 7.24 -2.96 11.95
C ILE A 6 8.70 -2.50 11.93
N ASN A 7 9.10 -1.75 10.91
CA ASN A 7 10.46 -1.21 10.74
C ASN A 7 10.39 0.28 10.36
N TYR A 8 11.34 1.06 10.86
CA TYR A 8 11.56 2.44 10.45
C TYR A 8 12.97 2.88 10.86
N SER A 9 13.62 3.65 9.98
CA SER A 9 14.91 4.25 10.22
C SER A 9 15.12 5.42 9.27
N VAL A 10 16.12 6.25 9.54
CA VAL A 10 16.55 7.30 8.60
C VAL A 10 16.94 6.69 7.25
N GLU A 11 17.56 5.50 7.24
CA GLU A 11 17.99 4.84 6.01
C GLU A 11 16.79 4.33 5.20
N ASP A 12 15.75 3.81 5.86
CA ASP A 12 14.49 3.44 5.21
C ASP A 12 13.84 4.64 4.53
N GLU A 13 13.87 5.81 5.16
CA GLU A 13 13.35 7.05 4.58
C GLU A 13 14.16 7.51 3.36
N VAL A 14 15.49 7.42 3.41
CA VAL A 14 16.36 7.72 2.26
C VAL A 14 16.02 6.80 1.09
N ASN A 15 15.96 5.49 1.34
CA ASN A 15 15.60 4.50 0.33
C ASN A 15 14.21 4.75 -0.25
N ARG A 16 13.24 5.17 0.58
CA ARG A 16 11.90 5.52 0.13
C ARG A 16 11.91 6.72 -0.80
N ILE A 17 12.62 7.79 -0.46
CA ILE A 17 12.70 8.97 -1.33
C ILE A 17 13.39 8.63 -2.65
N MET A 18 14.50 7.90 -2.62
CA MET A 18 15.19 7.44 -3.82
C MET A 18 14.22 6.71 -4.77
N PHE A 19 13.48 5.73 -4.24
CA PHE A 19 12.47 4.99 -4.99
C PHE A 19 11.36 5.90 -5.56
N VAL A 20 10.88 6.85 -4.78
CA VAL A 20 9.83 7.79 -5.21
C VAL A 20 10.32 8.69 -6.33
N VAL A 21 11.55 9.19 -6.23
CA VAL A 21 12.17 10.08 -7.22
C VAL A 21 12.40 9.37 -8.54
N GLU A 22 12.79 8.09 -8.52
CA GLU A 22 12.92 7.27 -9.74
C GLU A 22 11.60 7.14 -10.50
N LYS A 23 10.47 7.08 -9.79
CA LYS A 23 9.13 6.86 -10.36
C LYS A 23 8.26 8.11 -10.38
N ILE A 24 8.85 9.29 -10.20
CA ILE A 24 8.09 10.53 -9.97
C ILE A 24 7.14 10.88 -11.12
N ASN A 25 7.55 10.62 -12.37
CA ASN A 25 6.70 10.89 -13.55
C ASN A 25 5.50 9.93 -13.58
N TRP A 26 5.74 8.63 -13.34
CA TRP A 26 4.67 7.64 -13.26
C TRP A 26 3.64 8.00 -12.20
N TYR A 27 4.08 8.47 -11.02
CA TYR A 27 3.17 8.94 -9.97
C TYR A 27 2.32 10.15 -10.41
N LYS A 28 2.94 11.13 -11.08
CA LYS A 28 2.25 12.32 -11.62
C LYS A 28 1.19 11.92 -12.66
N GLU A 29 1.56 11.06 -13.60
CA GLU A 29 0.67 10.57 -14.66
C GLU A 29 -0.54 9.81 -14.09
N ASN A 30 -0.35 9.09 -12.98
CA ASN A 30 -1.41 8.35 -12.27
C ASN A 30 -2.11 9.18 -11.17
N GLY A 31 -1.92 10.51 -11.17
CA GLY A 31 -2.60 11.44 -10.26
C GLY A 31 -2.33 11.17 -8.78
N TYR A 32 -1.17 10.61 -8.43
CA TYR A 32 -0.78 10.41 -7.03
C TYR A 32 -0.32 11.71 -6.40
N LYS A 33 -0.84 11.97 -5.19
CA LYS A 33 -0.25 12.95 -4.29
C LYS A 33 0.99 12.35 -3.66
N LEU A 34 2.11 13.07 -3.74
CA LEU A 34 3.38 12.66 -3.14
C LEU A 34 3.69 13.56 -1.94
N TRP A 35 4.11 12.95 -0.84
CA TRP A 35 4.69 13.62 0.30
C TRP A 35 6.20 13.52 0.18
N LEU A 36 6.88 14.65 0.04
CA LEU A 36 8.34 14.74 -0.03
C LEU A 36 8.85 15.50 1.22
N PRO A 37 10.16 15.41 1.53
CA PRO A 37 10.73 16.16 2.63
C PRO A 37 10.54 17.66 2.40
N GLU A 38 10.27 18.42 3.46
CA GLU A 38 9.97 19.86 3.33
C GLU A 38 11.12 20.64 2.66
N TYR A 39 12.35 20.25 2.96
CA TYR A 39 13.57 20.87 2.43
C TYR A 39 14.07 20.22 1.12
N PHE A 40 13.29 19.32 0.53
CA PHE A 40 13.61 18.65 -0.72
C PHE A 40 13.08 19.48 -1.90
N SER A 41 13.94 19.77 -2.87
CA SER A 41 13.55 20.39 -4.13
C SER A 41 13.94 19.51 -5.31
N SER A 42 12.97 19.22 -6.18
CA SER A 42 13.22 18.52 -7.45
C SER A 42 14.00 19.37 -8.47
N GLU A 43 14.20 20.66 -8.19
CA GLU A 43 15.04 21.56 -8.99
C GLU A 43 16.50 21.58 -8.52
N ASN A 44 16.79 20.99 -7.36
CA ASN A 44 18.16 20.87 -6.87
C ASN A 44 18.92 19.86 -7.77
N PRO A 45 20.11 20.18 -8.30
CA PRO A 45 20.88 19.23 -9.13
C PRO A 45 21.22 17.92 -8.41
N ASP A 46 21.30 17.96 -7.07
CA ASP A 46 21.59 16.82 -6.21
C ASP A 46 20.33 16.10 -5.71
N PHE A 47 19.13 16.35 -6.27
CA PHE A 47 17.88 15.75 -5.79
C PHE A 47 17.82 14.21 -5.86
N LYS A 48 18.74 13.59 -6.60
CA LYS A 48 18.95 12.13 -6.67
C LYS A 48 20.16 11.63 -5.86
N ASN A 49 20.85 12.54 -5.17
CA ASN A 49 22.01 12.20 -4.35
C ASN A 49 21.54 11.74 -2.95
N PRO A 50 21.89 10.51 -2.53
CA PRO A 50 21.50 9.99 -1.22
C PRO A 50 21.93 10.86 -0.04
N GLU A 51 23.11 11.50 -0.10
CA GLU A 51 23.60 12.36 0.97
C GLU A 51 22.80 13.66 1.09
N TYR A 52 22.40 14.25 -0.04
CA TYR A 52 21.49 15.39 -0.05
C TYR A 52 20.14 15.02 0.57
N ILE A 53 19.55 13.91 0.12
CA ILE A 53 18.28 13.38 0.64
C ILE A 53 18.37 13.13 2.14
N LYS A 54 19.39 12.40 2.59
CA LYS A 54 19.63 12.11 4.01
C LYS A 54 19.73 13.37 4.85
N LYS A 55 20.47 14.38 4.37
CA LYS A 55 20.58 15.68 5.04
C LYS A 55 19.23 16.40 5.15
N THR A 56 18.34 16.28 4.16
CA THR A 56 16.99 16.86 4.25
C THR A 56 16.12 16.10 5.26
N ILE A 57 16.17 14.77 5.27
CA ILE A 57 15.42 13.92 6.19
C ILE A 57 15.84 14.15 7.64
N LEU A 58 17.15 14.23 7.90
CA LEU A 58 17.68 14.43 9.25
C LEU A 58 17.21 15.73 9.92
N LYS A 59 16.73 16.72 9.16
CA LYS A 59 16.17 17.96 9.70
C LYS A 59 14.76 17.82 10.29
N GLU A 60 14.01 16.81 9.87
CA GLU A 60 12.61 16.60 10.27
C GLU A 60 12.33 15.18 10.82
N TYR A 61 13.33 14.29 10.79
CA TYR A 61 13.21 12.96 11.37
C TYR A 61 13.01 13.06 12.87
N ASN A 62 11.90 12.51 13.33
CA ASN A 62 11.57 12.37 14.74
C ASN A 62 11.08 10.94 14.95
N GLU A 63 11.83 10.15 15.70
CA GLU A 63 11.54 8.74 15.95
C GLU A 63 10.22 8.54 16.70
N ASP A 64 9.85 9.48 17.57
CA ASP A 64 8.63 9.40 18.37
C ASP A 64 7.35 9.41 17.52
N ASP A 65 7.39 10.07 16.34
CA ASP A 65 6.29 10.04 15.39
C ASP A 65 6.02 8.60 14.91
N TYR A 66 7.07 7.80 14.68
CA TYR A 66 6.92 6.41 14.22
C TYR A 66 6.51 5.50 15.35
N LYS A 67 7.11 5.63 16.54
CA LYS A 67 6.74 4.86 17.75
C LYS A 67 5.27 5.01 18.09
N LYS A 68 4.74 6.24 17.96
CA LYS A 68 3.32 6.51 18.17
C LYS A 68 2.44 5.71 17.21
N GLN A 69 2.81 5.66 15.92
CA GLN A 69 2.03 4.97 14.90
C GLN A 69 2.20 3.45 14.96
N GLU A 70 3.40 2.98 15.28
CA GLU A 70 3.67 1.58 15.61
C GLU A 70 2.74 1.08 16.71
N LYS A 71 2.64 1.81 17.81
CA LYS A 71 1.70 1.48 18.89
C LYS A 71 0.25 1.43 18.39
N HIS A 72 -0.17 2.40 17.58
CA HIS A 72 -1.52 2.41 17.02
C HIS A 72 -1.78 1.18 16.13
N ILE A 73 -0.81 0.77 15.32
CA ILE A 73 -0.91 -0.43 14.48
C ILE A 73 -1.03 -1.68 15.34
N ILE A 74 -0.21 -1.81 16.39
CA ILE A 74 -0.27 -2.92 17.34
C ILE A 74 -1.64 -3.00 18.01
N ASP A 75 -2.18 -1.86 18.47
CA ASP A 75 -3.52 -1.80 19.09
C ASP A 75 -4.64 -2.21 18.11
N LYS A 76 -4.42 -2.05 16.80
CA LYS A 76 -5.36 -2.44 15.73
C LYS A 76 -5.09 -3.82 15.13
N LEU A 77 -4.02 -4.50 15.54
CA LEU A 77 -3.64 -5.81 15.01
C LEU A 77 -4.76 -6.87 15.09
N PRO A 78 -5.59 -6.92 16.15
CA PRO A 78 -6.71 -7.86 16.20
C PRO A 78 -7.74 -7.64 15.08
N ILE A 79 -8.05 -6.37 14.78
CA ILE A 79 -9.00 -6.00 13.71
C ILE A 79 -8.37 -6.32 12.35
N ILE A 80 -7.12 -5.92 12.14
CA ILE A 80 -6.38 -6.22 10.90
C ILE A 80 -6.34 -7.74 10.65
N SER A 81 -6.01 -8.52 11.67
CA SER A 81 -5.96 -9.98 11.58
C SER A 81 -7.31 -10.58 11.26
N ALA A 82 -8.38 -10.16 11.94
CA ALA A 82 -9.72 -10.70 11.71
C ALA A 82 -10.21 -10.47 10.28
N VAL A 83 -9.99 -9.27 9.74
CA VAL A 83 -10.38 -8.93 8.35
C VAL A 83 -9.57 -9.74 7.35
N LEU A 84 -8.26 -9.84 7.53
CA LEU A 84 -7.39 -10.57 6.62
C LEU A 84 -7.63 -12.08 6.68
N GLU A 85 -7.85 -12.65 7.87
CA GLU A 85 -8.21 -14.06 8.02
C GLU A 85 -9.51 -14.40 7.30
N LYS A 86 -10.52 -13.51 7.38
CA LYS A 86 -11.75 -13.64 6.60
C LYS A 86 -11.45 -13.59 5.10
N PHE A 87 -10.69 -12.61 4.63
CA PHE A 87 -10.28 -12.51 3.22
C PHE A 87 -9.59 -13.79 2.73
N PHE A 88 -8.50 -14.20 3.39
CA PHE A 88 -7.72 -15.39 3.01
C PHE A 88 -8.58 -16.66 2.99
N SER A 89 -9.50 -16.80 3.96
CA SER A 89 -10.45 -17.91 4.00
C SER A 89 -11.45 -17.88 2.84
N GLU A 90 -12.01 -16.71 2.52
CA GLU A 90 -13.00 -16.58 1.44
C GLU A 90 -12.38 -16.86 0.07
N VAL A 91 -11.21 -16.27 -0.22
CA VAL A 91 -10.56 -16.41 -1.53
C VAL A 91 -9.64 -17.63 -1.64
N SER A 92 -9.54 -18.43 -0.57
CA SER A 92 -8.72 -19.64 -0.51
C SER A 92 -7.23 -19.43 -0.83
N ILE A 93 -6.67 -18.28 -0.41
CA ILE A 93 -5.25 -17.95 -0.51
C ILE A 93 -4.58 -18.20 0.84
N LYS A 94 -3.38 -18.78 0.84
CA LYS A 94 -2.61 -18.96 2.07
C LYS A 94 -1.91 -17.66 2.47
N PRO A 95 -2.08 -17.16 3.72
CA PRO A 95 -1.33 -15.99 4.19
C PRO A 95 0.15 -16.31 4.35
N LEU A 96 0.99 -15.27 4.26
CA LEU A 96 2.38 -15.33 4.70
C LEU A 96 2.47 -15.48 6.23
N ASN A 97 3.60 -16.03 6.70
CA ASN A 97 3.87 -16.17 8.12
C ASN A 97 4.10 -14.81 8.80
N GLU A 98 4.67 -13.85 8.08
CA GLU A 98 5.01 -12.50 8.56
C GLU A 98 4.94 -11.53 7.39
N TYR A 99 4.48 -10.30 7.66
CA TYR A 99 4.52 -9.18 6.73
C TYR A 99 5.41 -8.07 7.31
N GLY A 100 6.40 -7.62 6.56
CA GLY A 100 7.23 -6.47 6.91
C GLY A 100 6.47 -5.18 6.65
N VAL A 101 6.37 -4.30 7.64
CA VAL A 101 5.71 -2.99 7.54
C VAL A 101 6.73 -1.89 7.76
N ASN A 102 7.17 -1.26 6.67
CA ASN A 102 8.05 -0.09 6.74
C ASN A 102 7.22 1.18 6.91
N LEU A 103 7.40 1.89 8.01
CA LEU A 103 6.76 3.19 8.20
C LEU A 103 7.60 4.29 7.56
N THR A 104 6.93 5.24 6.90
CA THR A 104 7.58 6.38 6.25
C THR A 104 6.75 7.66 6.42
N LYS A 105 7.37 8.83 6.35
CA LYS A 105 6.69 10.12 6.22
C LYS A 105 6.49 10.54 4.75
N TYR A 106 6.98 9.75 3.79
CA TYR A 106 7.14 10.17 2.40
C TYR A 106 6.59 9.18 1.35
N GLY A 107 6.46 9.68 0.11
CA GLY A 107 5.88 8.97 -1.03
C GLY A 107 4.34 9.02 -1.03
N THR A 108 3.70 7.96 -1.50
CA THR A 108 2.22 7.78 -1.52
C THR A 108 1.66 7.39 -0.15
N GLY A 109 0.34 7.25 -0.01
CA GLY A 109 -0.31 6.81 1.23
C GLY A 109 0.07 5.39 1.67
N GLY A 110 0.25 4.50 0.71
CA GLY A 110 0.73 3.14 0.89
C GLY A 110 1.39 2.64 -0.39
N SER A 111 2.20 1.60 -0.26
CA SER A 111 2.67 0.79 -1.39
C SER A 111 3.15 -0.56 -0.87
N TYR A 112 3.16 -1.57 -1.73
CA TYR A 112 3.63 -2.91 -1.41
C TYR A 112 4.83 -3.33 -2.28
N HIS A 113 5.61 -4.28 -1.77
CA HIS A 113 6.81 -4.82 -2.40
C HIS A 113 6.86 -6.33 -2.15
N SER A 114 6.64 -7.11 -3.22
CA SER A 114 6.71 -8.57 -3.18
C SER A 114 8.11 -9.04 -2.70
N PRO A 115 8.20 -10.11 -1.90
CA PRO A 115 7.10 -11.00 -1.52
C PRO A 115 6.29 -10.55 -0.29
N ASP A 116 6.85 -9.76 0.61
CA ASP A 116 6.39 -9.72 2.00
C ASP A 116 6.36 -8.32 2.63
N ARG A 117 6.69 -7.27 1.88
CA ARG A 117 6.91 -5.93 2.43
C ARG A 117 5.85 -4.93 2.03
N LEU A 118 5.48 -4.08 2.98
CA LEU A 118 4.57 -2.96 2.84
C LEU A 118 5.30 -1.68 3.23
N THR A 119 4.89 -0.56 2.67
CA THR A 119 5.34 0.76 3.07
C THR A 119 4.12 1.61 3.35
N ILE A 120 3.99 2.11 4.58
CA ILE A 120 2.83 2.87 5.04
C ILE A 120 3.26 4.29 5.38
N ASN A 121 2.62 5.27 4.75
CA ASN A 121 2.93 6.67 4.99
C ASN A 121 2.11 7.24 6.15
N ILE A 122 2.80 7.53 7.26
CA ILE A 122 2.19 8.02 8.50
C ILE A 122 1.78 9.50 8.47
N LYS A 123 2.29 10.30 7.52
CA LYS A 123 1.83 11.68 7.30
C LYS A 123 0.59 11.72 6.39
N ALA A 124 0.52 10.80 5.43
CA ALA A 124 -0.59 10.73 4.48
C ALA A 124 -1.84 10.05 5.07
N CYS A 125 -1.65 9.19 6.07
CA CYS A 125 -2.71 8.40 6.67
C CYS A 125 -2.97 8.86 8.11
N PRO A 126 -4.16 9.42 8.42
CA PRO A 126 -4.53 9.60 9.81
C PRO A 126 -4.58 8.25 10.52
N GLU A 127 -4.45 8.23 11.86
CA GLU A 127 -4.47 7.02 12.69
C GLU A 127 -5.64 6.09 12.34
N SER A 128 -6.84 6.66 12.18
CA SER A 128 -8.07 5.92 11.80
C SER A 128 -7.99 5.20 10.45
N ALA A 129 -7.06 5.56 9.57
CA ALA A 129 -6.89 4.98 8.24
C ALA A 129 -5.70 4.00 8.13
N LEU A 130 -4.86 3.89 9.16
CA LEU A 130 -3.67 3.01 9.11
C LEU A 130 -4.04 1.54 8.94
N ALA A 131 -4.99 1.05 9.74
CA ALA A 131 -5.46 -0.33 9.64
C ALA A 131 -6.01 -0.63 8.24
N ARG A 132 -6.83 0.29 7.70
CA ARG A 132 -7.37 0.19 6.33
C ARG A 132 -6.24 0.07 5.31
N ASN A 133 -5.25 0.97 5.36
CA ASN A 133 -4.14 0.94 4.41
C ASN A 133 -3.31 -0.35 4.53
N ILE A 134 -3.04 -0.84 5.73
CA ILE A 134 -2.31 -2.11 5.90
C ILE A 134 -3.08 -3.27 5.26
N ILE A 135 -4.39 -3.35 5.49
CA ILE A 135 -5.23 -4.40 4.89
C ILE A 135 -5.20 -4.30 3.36
N HIS A 136 -5.38 -3.09 2.82
CA HIS A 136 -5.34 -2.81 1.36
C HIS A 136 -4.04 -3.31 0.73
N GLU A 137 -2.90 -2.93 1.31
CA GLU A 137 -1.60 -3.29 0.76
C GLU A 137 -1.26 -4.78 0.94
N ILE A 138 -1.81 -5.46 1.97
CA ILE A 138 -1.69 -6.92 2.12
C ILE A 138 -2.53 -7.67 1.07
N ILE A 139 -3.74 -7.20 0.78
CA ILE A 139 -4.56 -7.78 -0.30
C ILE A 139 -3.83 -7.66 -1.64
N HIS A 140 -3.23 -6.50 -1.93
CA HIS A 140 -2.36 -6.33 -3.10
C HIS A 140 -1.23 -7.38 -3.15
N LEU A 141 -0.49 -7.57 -2.04
CA LEU A 141 0.57 -8.58 -1.98
C LEU A 141 0.03 -9.99 -2.28
N ALA A 142 -1.10 -10.35 -1.68
CA ALA A 142 -1.69 -11.68 -1.77
C ALA A 142 -2.04 -12.09 -3.20
N ILE A 143 -2.39 -11.12 -4.06
CA ILE A 143 -2.86 -11.37 -5.43
C ILE A 143 -1.84 -10.92 -6.49
N GLN A 144 -0.65 -10.47 -6.07
CA GLN A 144 0.37 -9.88 -6.95
C GLN A 144 0.84 -10.84 -8.04
N GLU A 145 0.95 -12.14 -7.75
CA GLU A 145 1.38 -13.14 -8.74
C GLU A 145 0.42 -13.20 -9.94
N TRP A 146 -0.90 -13.13 -9.68
CA TRP A 146 -1.93 -13.13 -10.72
C TRP A 146 -2.00 -11.79 -11.47
N ILE A 147 -1.82 -10.67 -10.76
CA ILE A 147 -1.73 -9.34 -11.40
C ILE A 147 -0.62 -9.33 -12.46
N VAL A 148 0.56 -9.88 -12.13
CA VAL A 148 1.69 -9.97 -13.07
C VAL A 148 1.38 -10.98 -14.18
N LYS A 149 0.87 -12.16 -13.83
CA LYS A 149 0.56 -13.24 -14.79
C LYS A 149 -0.41 -12.81 -15.88
N TYR A 150 -1.43 -12.01 -15.53
CA TYR A 150 -2.49 -11.59 -16.45
C TYR A 150 -2.34 -10.13 -16.91
N GLU A 151 -1.19 -9.50 -16.66
CA GLU A 151 -0.88 -8.13 -17.09
C GLU A 151 -1.97 -7.09 -16.72
N VAL A 152 -2.55 -7.24 -15.53
CA VAL A 152 -3.68 -6.42 -15.08
C VAL A 152 -3.21 -4.99 -14.90
N ASN A 153 -3.91 -4.05 -15.55
CA ASN A 153 -3.53 -2.64 -15.50
C ASN A 153 -3.77 -2.04 -14.10
N HIS A 154 -3.09 -0.92 -13.83
CA HIS A 154 -3.07 -0.31 -12.50
C HIS A 154 -4.45 0.10 -11.96
N GLY A 155 -5.33 0.67 -12.80
CA GLY A 155 -6.67 1.09 -12.37
C GLY A 155 -7.56 -0.10 -12.01
N THR A 156 -7.54 -1.14 -12.84
CA THR A 156 -8.27 -2.39 -12.59
C THR A 156 -7.77 -3.09 -11.33
N LYS A 157 -6.45 -3.14 -11.12
CA LYS A 157 -5.84 -3.69 -9.92
C LYS A 157 -6.36 -3.03 -8.64
N GLU A 158 -6.26 -1.70 -8.55
CA GLU A 158 -6.73 -0.98 -7.34
C GLU A 158 -8.22 -1.21 -7.09
N ARG A 159 -9.04 -1.25 -8.16
CA ARG A 159 -10.48 -1.50 -8.04
C ARG A 159 -10.79 -2.90 -7.51
N ILE A 160 -10.11 -3.93 -7.99
CA ILE A 160 -10.30 -5.31 -7.51
C ILE A 160 -9.93 -5.43 -6.03
N VAL A 161 -8.85 -4.78 -5.59
CA VAL A 161 -8.47 -4.75 -4.17
C VAL A 161 -9.52 -4.05 -3.33
N ASP A 162 -10.01 -2.88 -3.76
CA ASP A 162 -11.09 -2.16 -3.08
C ASP A 162 -12.36 -3.02 -2.96
N LEU A 163 -12.75 -3.74 -4.02
CA LEU A 163 -13.92 -4.63 -4.02
C LEU A 163 -13.73 -5.85 -3.11
N ALA A 164 -12.56 -6.48 -3.14
CA ALA A 164 -12.23 -7.60 -2.27
C ALA A 164 -12.24 -7.19 -0.79
N PHE A 165 -11.72 -6.00 -0.47
CA PHE A 165 -11.80 -5.44 0.87
C PHE A 165 -13.26 -5.16 1.28
N GLU A 166 -14.06 -4.57 0.39
CA GLU A 166 -15.48 -4.29 0.64
C GLU A 166 -16.26 -5.56 1.03
N LYS A 167 -15.98 -6.71 0.40
CA LYS A 167 -16.67 -7.98 0.73
C LYS A 167 -16.42 -8.43 2.17
N VAL A 168 -15.23 -8.16 2.70
CA VAL A 168 -14.85 -8.68 4.02
C VAL A 168 -15.10 -7.70 5.15
N ALA A 169 -14.98 -6.39 4.90
CA ALA A 169 -15.13 -5.34 5.92
C ALA A 169 -15.62 -4.00 5.30
N PRO A 170 -16.89 -3.95 4.84
CA PRO A 170 -17.45 -2.77 4.17
C PRO A 170 -17.45 -1.51 5.05
N GLU A 171 -17.53 -1.67 6.38
CA GLU A 171 -17.49 -0.56 7.33
C GLU A 171 -16.11 0.12 7.47
N LEU A 172 -15.05 -0.58 7.09
CA LEU A 172 -13.67 -0.07 7.14
C LEU A 172 -13.19 0.46 5.79
N ASN A 173 -13.78 -0.02 4.71
CA ASN A 173 -13.37 0.36 3.38
C ASN A 173 -13.93 1.73 2.99
N LYS A 174 -13.10 2.49 2.28
CA LYS A 174 -13.49 3.77 1.69
C LYS A 174 -12.96 3.76 0.27
N ILE A 175 -13.81 3.33 -0.65
CA ILE A 175 -13.51 3.31 -2.09
C ILE A 175 -13.04 4.70 -2.50
N PHE A 176 -11.77 4.80 -2.89
CA PHE A 176 -11.12 6.10 -3.07
C PHE A 176 -11.00 6.48 -4.55
N ARG A 177 -10.95 5.50 -5.45
CA ARG A 177 -10.78 5.72 -6.90
C ARG A 177 -11.67 4.79 -7.71
N VAL A 178 -12.50 5.38 -8.55
CA VAL A 178 -13.34 4.66 -9.51
C VAL A 178 -12.67 4.82 -10.88
N PRO A 179 -12.12 3.75 -11.47
CA PRO A 179 -11.55 3.82 -12.82
C PRO A 179 -12.68 4.05 -13.85
N ALA A 180 -12.31 4.49 -15.06
CA ALA A 180 -13.28 4.81 -16.11
C ALA A 180 -14.16 3.61 -16.52
N ASP A 181 -13.63 2.40 -16.38
CA ASP A 181 -14.24 1.11 -16.71
C ASP A 181 -14.81 0.37 -15.48
N ALA A 182 -15.03 1.07 -14.37
CA ALA A 182 -15.45 0.47 -13.09
C ALA A 182 -16.69 -0.43 -13.21
N GLU A 183 -17.70 -0.06 -13.97
CA GLU A 183 -18.91 -0.88 -14.13
C GLU A 183 -18.61 -2.27 -14.72
N SER A 184 -17.68 -2.34 -15.67
CA SER A 184 -17.26 -3.60 -16.28
C SER A 184 -16.45 -4.44 -15.29
N ILE A 185 -15.54 -3.80 -14.54
CA ILE A 185 -14.73 -4.47 -13.52
C ILE A 185 -15.63 -5.04 -12.42
N ASP A 186 -16.55 -4.22 -11.90
CA ASP A 186 -17.49 -4.58 -10.84
C ASP A 186 -18.34 -5.78 -11.26
N LYS A 187 -18.87 -5.77 -12.49
CA LYS A 187 -19.66 -6.87 -13.03
C LYS A 187 -18.86 -8.17 -13.06
N VAL A 188 -17.64 -8.16 -13.62
CA VAL A 188 -16.80 -9.36 -13.68
C VAL A 188 -16.42 -9.83 -12.28
N PHE A 189 -16.15 -8.91 -11.36
CA PHE A 189 -15.88 -9.23 -9.97
C PHE A 189 -17.06 -9.96 -9.31
N GLU A 190 -18.27 -9.39 -9.39
CA GLU A 190 -19.47 -9.98 -8.77
C GLU A 190 -19.82 -11.35 -9.34
N GLU A 191 -19.61 -11.57 -10.64
CA GLU A 191 -19.91 -12.85 -11.29
C GLU A 191 -18.92 -13.97 -10.92
N ASN A 192 -17.72 -13.64 -10.42
CA ASN A 192 -16.63 -14.62 -10.24
C ASN A 192 -16.03 -14.65 -8.83
N TYR A 193 -16.35 -13.70 -7.96
CA TYR A 193 -15.97 -13.74 -6.54
C TYR A 193 -16.59 -14.98 -5.86
N PRO A 194 -15.83 -15.74 -5.03
CA PRO A 194 -14.53 -15.40 -4.44
C PRO A 194 -13.28 -15.85 -5.23
N ASN A 195 -13.42 -16.33 -6.47
CA ASN A 195 -12.27 -16.74 -7.28
C ASN A 195 -11.56 -15.53 -7.91
N ILE A 196 -10.67 -14.90 -7.14
CA ILE A 196 -9.92 -13.71 -7.57
C ILE A 196 -8.99 -14.00 -8.75
N GLU A 197 -8.43 -15.21 -8.88
CA GLU A 197 -7.61 -15.56 -10.05
C GLU A 197 -8.44 -15.46 -11.33
N THR A 198 -9.65 -16.04 -11.36
CA THR A 198 -10.56 -15.94 -12.50
C THR A 198 -11.02 -14.51 -12.78
N VAL A 199 -11.22 -13.68 -11.75
CA VAL A 199 -11.51 -12.25 -11.94
C VAL A 199 -10.36 -11.55 -12.67
N LEU A 200 -9.12 -11.77 -12.21
CA LEU A 200 -7.92 -11.17 -12.78
C LEU A 200 -7.63 -11.70 -14.19
N GLU A 201 -7.86 -12.99 -14.43
CA GLU A 201 -7.72 -13.61 -15.76
C GLU A 201 -8.65 -12.98 -16.80
N LYS A 202 -9.92 -12.75 -16.43
CA LYS A 202 -10.93 -12.16 -17.34
C LYS A 202 -10.72 -10.67 -17.62
N LEU A 203 -10.08 -9.96 -16.69
CA LEU A 203 -9.80 -8.53 -16.80
C LEU A 203 -8.35 -8.23 -17.23
N GLY A 204 -7.54 -9.27 -17.34
CA GLY A 204 -6.18 -9.22 -17.86
C GLY A 204 -6.13 -8.90 -19.34
N LYS A 205 -4.94 -8.54 -19.82
CA LYS A 205 -4.68 -8.20 -21.23
C LYS A 205 -4.08 -9.37 -21.98
#